data_AF-H0SSN0-F1
#
_entry.id   AF-H0SSN0-F1
#
_cell.length_a   1.000
_cell.length_b   1.000
_cell.length_c   1.000
_cell.angle_alpha   90.00
_cell.angle_beta   90.00
_cell.angle_gamma   90.00
#
_symmetry.space_group_name_H-M   'P 1'
#
loop_
_entity.id
_entity.type
_entity.pdbx_description
1 polymer ?
#
loop_
_entity_poly.entity_id
_entity_poly.type
_entity_poly.pdbx_seq_one_letter_code
_entity_poly.pdbx_strand_id
1 'polypeptide(L)'
;MTRTTVRHYPGRSDINAQFSAANLRKSLADFKKIKTSGGDYPFGALTALFYRLSASEKEVWENDLKIYPKAVQDEIKRHVIAALTHVDEEGKECPVPLSISWKAGEKAVVSTYDVDRGTYKVEIFGFPAPATSSLAERRLKRKS
;
A
#
# COMPACT_ATOMS: atom_id res chain seq x y z
N MET A 1 -27.06 -20.26 13.14
CA MET A 1 -26.74 -19.56 11.89
C MET A 1 -25.48 -18.73 12.09
N THR A 2 -24.33 -19.28 11.72
CA THR A 2 -23.04 -18.58 11.75
C THR A 2 -23.05 -17.49 10.70
N ARG A 3 -23.22 -16.22 11.13
CA ARG A 3 -22.96 -15.06 10.26
C ARG A 3 -21.46 -15.06 9.93
N THR A 4 -21.11 -15.63 8.79
CA THR A 4 -19.78 -15.52 8.20
C THR A 4 -19.56 -14.03 7.90
N THR A 5 -18.89 -13.32 8.79
CA THR A 5 -18.44 -11.94 8.57
C THR A 5 -17.46 -11.97 7.41
N VAL A 6 -17.98 -11.65 6.22
CA VAL A 6 -17.18 -11.49 5.01
C VAL A 6 -16.18 -10.37 5.28
N ARG A 7 -14.93 -10.75 5.52
CA ARG A 7 -13.80 -9.86 5.80
C ARG A 7 -13.65 -8.84 4.65
N HIS A 8 -13.45 -7.56 4.96
CA HIS A 8 -13.33 -6.42 4.02
C HIS A 8 -11.97 -5.73 4.18
N TYR A 9 -10.89 -6.36 3.70
CA TYR A 9 -9.53 -5.87 3.80
C TYR A 9 -8.88 -5.69 2.43
N PRO A 10 -8.07 -4.63 2.24
CA PRO A 10 -7.32 -4.41 1.01
C PRO A 10 -6.36 -5.57 0.70
N GLY A 11 -6.56 -6.23 -0.43
CA GLY A 11 -5.65 -7.27 -0.94
C GLY A 11 -4.54 -6.71 -1.84
N ARG A 12 -3.75 -7.60 -2.45
CA ARG A 12 -2.70 -7.23 -3.43
C ARG A 12 -3.18 -6.26 -4.51
N SER A 13 -4.34 -6.55 -5.12
CA SER A 13 -4.89 -5.70 -6.18
C SER A 13 -5.30 -4.32 -5.66
N ASP A 14 -5.81 -4.23 -4.44
CA ASP A 14 -6.24 -2.99 -3.84
C ASP A 14 -5.06 -2.10 -3.50
N ILE A 15 -4.02 -2.67 -2.89
CA ILE A 15 -2.78 -1.95 -2.58
C ILE A 15 -2.14 -1.42 -3.87
N ASN A 16 -2.05 -2.22 -4.92
CA ASN A 16 -1.53 -1.76 -6.21
C ASN A 16 -2.45 -0.70 -6.86
N ALA A 17 -3.78 -0.84 -6.75
CA ALA A 17 -4.70 0.17 -7.27
C ALA A 17 -4.53 1.52 -6.57
N GLN A 18 -4.30 1.53 -5.25
CA GLN A 18 -4.04 2.73 -4.47
C GLN A 18 -2.83 3.53 -4.99
N PHE A 19 -1.76 2.84 -5.41
CA PHE A 19 -0.52 3.46 -5.89
C PHE A 19 -0.42 3.57 -7.42
N SER A 20 -1.51 3.28 -8.13
CA SER A 20 -1.61 3.52 -9.57
C SER A 20 -1.71 5.02 -9.89
N ALA A 21 -1.30 5.40 -11.11
CA ALA A 21 -1.34 6.79 -11.58
C ALA A 21 -2.70 7.49 -11.33
N ALA A 22 -3.81 6.77 -11.46
CA ALA A 22 -5.16 7.31 -11.25
C ALA A 22 -5.43 7.73 -9.79
N ASN A 23 -4.74 7.14 -8.81
CA ASN A 23 -5.02 7.32 -7.39
C ASN A 23 -3.91 8.04 -6.63
N LEU A 24 -2.75 8.30 -7.25
CA LEU A 24 -1.58 8.90 -6.59
C LEU A 24 -1.87 10.24 -5.92
N ARG A 25 -2.62 11.13 -6.58
CA ARG A 25 -2.96 12.44 -5.99
C ARG A 25 -3.74 12.28 -4.70
N LYS A 26 -4.69 11.35 -4.67
CA LYS A 26 -5.46 11.04 -3.45
C LYS A 26 -4.56 10.38 -2.39
N SER A 27 -3.72 9.42 -2.79
CA SER A 27 -2.77 8.76 -1.88
C SER A 27 -1.78 9.74 -1.26
N LEU A 28 -1.27 10.72 -2.02
CA LEU A 28 -0.44 11.81 -1.52
C LEU A 28 -1.23 12.71 -0.55
N ALA A 29 -2.46 13.08 -0.88
CA ALA A 29 -3.30 13.87 0.02
C ALA A 29 -3.59 13.14 1.34
N ASP A 30 -3.86 11.84 1.29
CA ASP A 30 -4.09 11.01 2.48
C ASP A 30 -2.80 10.85 3.30
N PHE A 31 -1.64 10.67 2.64
CA PHE A 31 -0.34 10.68 3.30
C PHE A 31 -0.07 11.99 4.04
N LYS A 32 -0.33 13.14 3.40
CA LYS A 32 -0.15 14.47 4.02
C LYS A 32 -1.02 14.68 5.27
N LYS A 33 -2.16 13.99 5.39
CA LYS A 33 -3.03 14.06 6.59
C LYS A 33 -2.51 13.24 7.76
N ILE A 34 -1.78 12.15 7.49
CA ILE A 34 -1.37 11.18 8.53
C ILE A 34 0.13 11.21 8.82
N LYS A 35 0.92 11.91 8.00
CA LYS A 35 2.36 12.02 8.20
C LYS A 35 2.64 12.69 9.55
N THR A 36 3.60 12.13 10.25
CA THR A 36 4.14 12.64 11.51
C THR A 36 5.34 13.55 11.23
N SER A 37 5.89 14.16 12.28
CA SER A 37 7.16 14.89 12.20
C SER A 37 8.24 14.00 11.58
N GLY A 38 8.86 14.47 10.49
CA GLY A 38 9.83 13.68 9.71
C GLY A 38 9.26 12.92 8.51
N GLY A 39 7.95 13.01 8.25
CA GLY A 39 7.33 12.43 7.05
C GLY A 39 6.99 10.94 7.16
N ASP A 40 7.10 10.34 8.34
CA ASP A 40 6.75 8.93 8.57
C ASP A 40 5.25 8.75 8.94
N TYR A 41 4.75 7.53 8.88
CA TYR A 41 3.39 7.16 9.28
C TYR A 41 3.33 5.71 9.79
N PRO A 42 2.29 5.32 10.56
CA PRO A 42 2.12 3.93 10.99
C PRO A 42 1.89 3.00 9.79
N PHE A 43 2.58 1.85 9.74
CA PHE A 43 2.46 0.91 8.64
C PHE A 43 1.02 0.43 8.48
N GLY A 44 0.51 0.45 7.24
CA GLY A 44 -0.88 0.12 6.94
C GLY A 44 -1.90 1.26 7.11
N ALA A 45 -1.60 2.32 7.87
CA ALA A 45 -2.55 3.40 8.12
C ALA A 45 -2.93 4.17 6.85
N LEU A 46 -2.00 4.33 5.91
CA LEU A 46 -2.26 4.97 4.62
C LEU A 46 -3.31 4.22 3.81
N THR A 47 -3.18 2.89 3.72
CA THR A 47 -4.14 2.02 3.03
C THR A 47 -5.48 2.00 3.76
N ALA A 48 -5.47 1.94 5.10
CA ALA A 48 -6.69 2.01 5.90
C ALA A 48 -7.48 3.31 5.64
N LEU A 49 -6.78 4.45 5.59
CA LEU A 49 -7.39 5.75 5.30
C LEU A 49 -7.92 5.83 3.87
N PHE A 50 -7.13 5.40 2.88
CA PHE A 50 -7.50 5.47 1.47
C PHE A 50 -8.80 4.71 1.18
N TYR A 51 -8.96 3.54 1.82
CA TYR A 51 -10.12 2.67 1.71
C TYR A 51 -11.24 2.98 2.72
N ARG A 52 -11.02 3.94 3.62
CA ARG A 52 -11.98 4.33 4.68
C ARG A 52 -12.43 3.15 5.54
N LEU A 53 -11.47 2.33 5.97
CA LEU A 53 -11.76 1.22 6.86
C LEU A 53 -12.37 1.75 8.17
N SER A 54 -13.41 1.08 8.65
CA SER A 54 -13.97 1.30 9.99
C SER A 54 -12.95 0.95 11.08
N ALA A 55 -13.23 1.32 12.34
CA ALA A 55 -12.31 1.07 13.45
C ALA A 55 -12.00 -0.44 13.63
N SER A 56 -13.02 -1.29 13.56
CA SER A 56 -12.85 -2.74 13.66
C SER A 56 -12.12 -3.33 12.46
N GLU A 57 -12.34 -2.79 11.25
CA GLU A 57 -11.61 -3.24 10.06
C GLU A 57 -10.13 -2.82 10.13
N LYS A 58 -9.86 -1.61 10.60
CA LYS A 58 -8.52 -1.09 10.79
C LYS A 58 -7.71 -1.91 11.80
N GLU A 59 -8.30 -2.26 12.93
CA GLU A 59 -7.63 -3.07 13.95
C GLU A 59 -7.21 -4.45 13.41
N VAL A 60 -8.11 -5.13 12.68
CA VAL A 60 -7.78 -6.43 12.07
C VAL A 60 -6.72 -6.27 10.99
N TRP A 61 -6.85 -5.27 10.13
CA TRP A 61 -5.85 -4.95 9.10
C TRP A 61 -4.45 -4.73 9.71
N GLU A 62 -4.35 -3.90 10.76
CA GLU A 62 -3.09 -3.63 11.43
C GLU A 62 -2.52 -4.87 12.13
N ASN A 63 -3.38 -5.74 12.67
CA ASN A 63 -2.97 -7.02 13.23
C ASN A 63 -2.41 -7.98 12.17
N ASP A 64 -3.04 -8.08 11.01
CA ASP A 64 -2.55 -8.92 9.90
C ASP A 64 -1.18 -8.44 9.39
N LEU A 65 -0.92 -7.13 9.45
CA LEU A 65 0.37 -6.56 9.06
C LEU A 65 1.50 -6.82 10.07
N LYS A 66 1.21 -7.29 11.29
CA LYS A 66 2.24 -7.65 12.28
C LYS A 66 3.13 -8.81 11.84
N ILE A 67 2.72 -9.55 10.81
CA ILE A 67 3.52 -10.62 10.19
C ILE A 67 4.81 -10.08 9.57
N TYR A 68 4.83 -8.79 9.19
CA TYR A 68 6.00 -8.11 8.67
C TYR A 68 6.82 -7.56 9.85
N PRO A 69 8.09 -7.96 10.01
CA PRO A 69 8.97 -7.36 11.01
C PRO A 69 9.11 -5.85 10.80
N LYS A 70 9.38 -5.10 11.87
CA LYS A 70 9.49 -3.63 11.82
C LYS A 70 10.45 -3.14 10.72
N ALA A 71 11.63 -3.76 10.58
CA ALA A 71 12.60 -3.40 9.54
C ALA A 71 12.02 -3.53 8.11
N VAL A 72 11.21 -4.56 7.87
CA VAL A 72 10.55 -4.79 6.56
C VAL A 72 9.44 -3.77 6.34
N GLN A 73 8.66 -3.45 7.37
CA GLN A 73 7.64 -2.41 7.30
C GLN A 73 8.27 -1.05 6.97
N ASP A 74 9.36 -0.70 7.66
CA ASP A 74 10.05 0.58 7.48
C ASP A 74 10.67 0.69 6.07
N GLU A 75 11.23 -0.39 5.51
CA GLU A 75 11.74 -0.39 4.14
C GLU A 75 10.61 -0.23 3.09
N ILE A 76 9.48 -0.91 3.27
CA ILE A 76 8.31 -0.73 2.40
C ILE A 76 7.81 0.72 2.48
N LYS A 77 7.68 1.28 3.69
CA LYS A 77 7.27 2.68 3.88
C LYS A 77 8.24 3.64 3.20
N ARG A 78 9.54 3.42 3.33
CA ARG A 78 10.58 4.25 2.70
C ARG A 78 10.34 4.38 1.20
N HIS A 79 10.08 3.27 0.50
CA HIS A 79 9.80 3.29 -0.93
C HIS A 79 8.45 3.93 -1.28
N VAL A 80 7.41 3.70 -0.47
CA VAL A 80 6.11 4.37 -0.66
C VAL A 80 6.23 5.88 -0.50
N ILE A 81 6.95 6.34 0.54
CA ILE A 81 7.20 7.76 0.78
C ILE A 81 7.98 8.34 -0.40
N ALA A 82 9.08 7.70 -0.81
CA ALA A 82 9.88 8.14 -1.95
C ALA A 82 9.06 8.27 -3.24
N ALA A 83 8.13 7.35 -3.50
CA ALA A 83 7.24 7.42 -4.65
C ALA A 83 6.22 8.57 -4.54
N LEU A 84 5.62 8.76 -3.36
CA LEU A 84 4.61 9.81 -3.14
C LEU A 84 5.20 11.22 -3.05
N THR A 85 6.40 11.36 -2.53
CA THR A 85 7.08 12.66 -2.35
C THR A 85 8.16 12.90 -3.39
N HIS A 86 8.12 12.16 -4.51
CA HIS A 86 9.01 12.43 -5.62
C HIS A 86 8.82 13.86 -6.13
N VAL A 87 9.93 14.50 -6.49
CA VAL A 87 9.96 15.82 -7.08
C VAL A 87 10.63 15.73 -8.45
N ASP A 88 10.14 16.50 -9.41
CA ASP A 88 10.78 16.63 -10.71
C ASP A 88 12.05 17.51 -10.63
N GLU A 89 12.72 17.70 -11.77
CA GLU A 89 13.94 18.50 -11.88
C GLU A 89 13.73 19.98 -11.50
N GLU A 90 12.49 20.46 -11.54
CA GLU A 90 12.10 21.81 -11.14
C GLU A 90 11.79 21.91 -9.64
N GLY A 91 11.89 20.80 -8.90
CA GLY A 91 11.60 20.72 -7.47
C GLY A 91 10.11 20.66 -7.13
N LYS A 92 9.25 20.42 -8.12
CA LYS A 92 7.79 20.35 -7.94
C LYS A 92 7.37 18.92 -7.60
N GLU A 93 6.42 18.79 -6.68
CA GLU A 93 5.86 17.49 -6.29
C GLU A 93 5.22 16.78 -7.51
N CYS A 94 5.81 15.66 -7.89
CA CYS A 94 5.38 14.82 -8.99
C CYS A 94 5.33 13.35 -8.51
N PRO A 95 4.28 12.95 -7.75
CA PRO A 95 4.19 11.59 -7.22
C PRO A 95 4.22 10.55 -8.34
N VAL A 96 4.96 9.48 -8.11
CA VAL A 96 5.24 8.44 -9.11
C VAL A 96 4.45 7.16 -8.81
N PRO A 97 3.90 6.48 -9.83
CA PRO A 97 3.24 5.20 -9.64
C PRO A 97 4.16 4.15 -9.03
N LEU A 98 3.62 3.33 -8.14
CA LEU A 98 4.33 2.24 -7.49
C LEU A 98 3.52 0.95 -7.58
N SER A 99 4.21 -0.14 -7.86
CA SER A 99 3.65 -1.49 -7.84
C SER A 99 4.34 -2.35 -6.80
N ILE A 100 3.57 -3.16 -6.08
CA ILE A 100 4.06 -4.07 -5.04
C ILE A 100 3.75 -5.51 -5.46
N SER A 101 4.78 -6.34 -5.48
CA SER A 101 4.68 -7.77 -5.70
C SER A 101 5.19 -8.55 -4.50
N TRP A 102 4.59 -9.72 -4.27
CA TRP A 102 4.99 -10.65 -3.22
C TRP A 102 5.47 -11.92 -3.90
N LYS A 103 6.66 -12.39 -3.53
CA LYS A 103 7.34 -13.52 -4.14
C LYS A 103 7.83 -14.48 -3.06
N ALA A 104 7.90 -15.77 -3.41
CA ALA A 104 8.60 -16.74 -2.58
C ALA A 104 10.12 -16.51 -2.67
N GLY A 105 10.87 -16.88 -1.63
CA GLY A 105 12.32 -16.75 -1.59
C GLY A 105 12.85 -16.35 -0.22
N GLU A 106 14.12 -15.96 -0.19
CA GLU A 106 14.76 -15.40 0.99
C GLU A 106 14.11 -14.08 1.39
N LYS A 107 14.02 -13.80 2.69
CA LYS A 107 13.35 -12.62 3.22
C LYS A 107 14.07 -11.34 2.82
N ALA A 108 13.48 -10.59 1.89
CA ALA A 108 14.05 -9.35 1.38
C ALA A 108 12.96 -8.39 0.90
N VAL A 109 13.30 -7.09 0.85
CA VAL A 109 12.53 -6.06 0.15
C VAL A 109 13.46 -5.43 -0.86
N VAL A 110 13.08 -5.48 -2.13
CA VAL A 110 13.86 -4.90 -3.24
C VAL A 110 13.00 -3.85 -3.92
N SER A 111 13.57 -2.69 -4.20
CA SER A 111 12.89 -1.65 -4.97
C SER A 111 13.72 -1.27 -6.18
N THR A 112 13.06 -1.21 -7.32
CA THR A 112 13.66 -0.75 -8.59
C THR A 112 12.86 0.44 -9.09
N TYR A 113 13.56 1.52 -9.43
CA TYR A 113 12.98 2.64 -10.17
C TYR A 113 13.19 2.41 -11.67
N ASP A 114 12.09 2.29 -12.40
CA ASP A 114 12.07 2.16 -13.85
C ASP A 114 12.01 3.58 -14.44
N VAL A 115 13.17 4.08 -14.87
CA VAL A 115 13.36 5.46 -15.37
C VAL A 115 12.50 5.70 -16.61
N ASP A 116 12.48 4.76 -17.55
CA ASP A 116 11.76 4.88 -18.82
C ASP A 116 10.24 4.98 -18.61
N ARG A 117 9.72 4.27 -17.62
CA ARG A 117 8.28 4.26 -17.31
C ARG A 117 7.89 5.24 -16.21
N GLY A 118 8.87 5.86 -15.55
CA GLY A 118 8.67 6.64 -14.33
C GLY A 118 7.81 5.86 -13.33
N THR A 119 8.27 4.68 -12.89
CA THR A 119 7.52 3.88 -11.91
C THR A 119 8.43 3.11 -10.95
N TYR A 120 8.00 2.99 -9.70
CA TYR A 120 8.64 2.12 -8.73
C TYR A 120 8.05 0.71 -8.76
N LYS A 121 8.92 -0.29 -8.67
CA LYS A 121 8.56 -1.69 -8.47
C LYS A 121 9.16 -2.14 -7.15
N VAL A 122 8.31 -2.45 -6.19
CA VAL A 122 8.69 -3.02 -4.88
C VAL A 122 8.37 -4.51 -4.89
N GLU A 123 9.37 -5.32 -4.57
CA GLU A 123 9.26 -6.76 -4.51
C GLU A 123 9.57 -7.22 -3.09
N ILE A 124 8.61 -7.91 -2.49
CA ILE A 124 8.69 -8.42 -1.13
C ILE A 124 8.85 -9.93 -1.21
N PHE A 125 10.00 -10.45 -0.80
CA PHE A 125 10.35 -11.86 -0.86
C PHE A 125 10.24 -12.51 0.52
N GLY A 126 9.78 -13.76 0.57
CA GLY A 126 9.75 -14.55 1.81
C GLY A 126 8.72 -14.10 2.85
N PHE A 127 7.82 -13.18 2.48
CA PHE A 127 6.67 -12.75 3.30
C PHE A 127 5.36 -12.96 2.54
N PRO A 128 4.30 -13.43 3.21
CA PRO A 128 3.02 -13.66 2.57
C PRO A 128 2.35 -12.31 2.24
N ALA A 129 1.67 -12.24 1.10
CA ALA A 129 0.84 -11.08 0.78
C ALA A 129 -0.25 -10.87 1.84
N PRO A 130 -0.71 -9.63 2.07
CA PRO A 130 -1.84 -9.38 2.96
C PRO A 130 -3.03 -10.23 2.48
N ALA A 131 -3.70 -10.90 3.43
CA ALA A 131 -4.76 -11.84 3.11
C ALA A 131 -5.82 -11.16 2.24
N THR A 132 -5.99 -11.66 1.01
CA THR A 132 -6.98 -11.12 0.08
C THR A 132 -8.38 -11.29 0.66
N SER A 133 -9.14 -10.21 0.67
CA SER A 133 -10.55 -10.22 1.01
C SER A 133 -11.39 -9.73 -0.19
N SER A 134 -12.67 -10.11 -0.17
CA SER A 134 -13.77 -9.80 -1.12
C SER A 134 -13.96 -8.34 -1.58
N LEU A 135 -13.15 -7.36 -1.15
CA LEU A 135 -13.19 -5.98 -1.64
C LEU A 135 -12.87 -5.90 -3.15
N ALA A 136 -11.88 -6.65 -3.61
CA ALA A 136 -11.54 -6.76 -5.03
C ALA A 136 -12.65 -7.45 -5.85
N GLU A 137 -13.25 -8.52 -5.31
CA GLU A 137 -14.35 -9.26 -5.95
C GLU A 137 -15.63 -8.42 -6.10
N ARG A 138 -15.95 -7.57 -5.12
CA ARG A 138 -17.11 -6.66 -5.20
C ARG A 138 -16.91 -5.54 -6.22
N ARG A 139 -15.68 -5.07 -6.47
CA ARG A 139 -15.39 -4.07 -7.50
C ARG A 139 -15.45 -4.65 -8.92
N LEU A 140 -15.03 -5.89 -9.11
CA LEU A 140 -15.19 -6.62 -10.37
C LEU A 140 -16.68 -6.83 -10.71
N LYS A 141 -17.52 -7.18 -9.73
CA LYS A 141 -18.98 -7.34 -9.94
C LYS A 141 -19.74 -6.03 -10.16
N ARG A 142 -19.20 -4.88 -9.77
CA ARG A 142 -19.82 -3.55 -9.97
C ARG A 142 -19.50 -2.92 -11.34
N LYS A 143 -18.60 -3.52 -12.11
CA LYS A 143 -18.21 -3.09 -13.46
C LYS A 143 -18.72 -4.03 -14.58
N SER A 144 -19.44 -5.09 -14.21
CA SER A 144 -20.23 -5.93 -15.11
C SER A 144 -21.69 -5.55 -15.01
#